data_AF-A0A821KFN0-F1
#
_entry.id   AF-A0A821KFN0-F1
#
_cell.length_a   1.000
_cell.length_b   1.000
_cell.length_c   1.000
_cell.angle_alpha   90.00
_cell.angle_beta   90.00
_cell.angle_gamma   90.00
#
_symmetry.space_group_name_H-M   'P 1'
#
loop_
_entity.id
_entity.type
_entity.pdbx_description
1 polymer ?
#
loop_
_entity_poly.entity_id
_entity_poly.type
_entity_poly.pdbx_seq_one_letter_code
_entity_poly.pdbx_strand_id
1 'polypeptide(L)'
;MNRQMGLLRQHEIRATQQVAQQQSTQSLGRIQEYSSTPPQQSQHSAQATNMFITRILDECGLEIKMADEENMNNNDELHLELKVDQGLLAKHLSQRLRSSSNTNCNTTTTTTALPPISLKQFETELISFFSNDSIFRSSLLPTSSTDDVSPLRSQQQDSLIRILLCVDELQMFLAKYLLKRLVRFDNKGGDRVIVQNLPLSMIRLILQTFHYLPIGKLTNAKELLYFYLDVIDLVTNNDVRCQMISLVTDIFCDDYLQTDIVTKLEEKLDSTNIDVIKQVLSTLTTIQLNESTDRRIREKIIPMIMTGILDVKVECFNYLFETSTKINMFETILLFRDVATVSGRR
;
A
#
# COMPACT_ATOMS: atom_id res chain seq x y z
N MET A 1 -38.30 36.07 -16.56
CA MET A 1 -37.90 34.92 -15.74
C MET A 1 -37.00 33.91 -16.45
N ASN A 2 -37.22 33.52 -17.72
CA ASN A 2 -36.41 32.47 -18.38
C ASN A 2 -34.94 32.81 -18.71
N ARG A 3 -34.54 34.09 -18.80
CA ARG A 3 -33.13 34.46 -19.06
C ARG A 3 -32.21 34.32 -17.84
N GLN A 4 -32.76 34.43 -16.63
CA GLN A 4 -31.96 34.41 -15.40
C GLN A 4 -31.57 32.97 -15.01
N MET A 5 -32.46 32.01 -15.24
CA MET A 5 -32.19 30.57 -15.10
C MET A 5 -31.10 30.07 -16.06
N GLY A 6 -31.05 30.60 -17.29
CA GLY A 6 -30.02 30.23 -18.27
C GLY A 6 -28.61 30.65 -17.84
N LEU A 7 -28.46 31.84 -17.24
CA LEU A 7 -27.17 32.35 -16.76
C LEU A 7 -26.67 31.58 -15.53
N LEU A 8 -27.56 31.24 -14.60
CA LEU A 8 -27.22 30.41 -13.42
C LEU A 8 -26.67 29.04 -13.83
N ARG A 9 -27.34 28.37 -14.79
CA ARG A 9 -26.91 27.06 -15.29
C ARG A 9 -25.55 27.13 -16.00
N GLN A 10 -25.28 28.23 -16.70
CA GLN A 10 -24.01 28.42 -17.41
C GLN A 10 -22.85 28.71 -16.43
N HIS A 11 -23.12 29.38 -15.31
CA HIS A 11 -22.15 29.57 -14.24
C HIS A 11 -21.83 28.26 -13.50
N GLU A 12 -22.84 27.43 -13.25
CA GLU A 12 -22.67 26.14 -12.56
C GLU A 12 -21.84 25.15 -13.39
N ILE A 13 -22.05 25.10 -14.71
CA ILE A 13 -21.25 24.30 -15.64
C ILE A 13 -19.79 24.78 -15.69
N ARG A 14 -19.56 26.10 -15.69
CA ARG A 14 -18.19 26.64 -15.66
C ARG A 14 -17.48 26.36 -14.34
N ALA A 15 -18.20 26.43 -13.22
CA ALA A 15 -17.64 26.12 -11.90
C ALA A 15 -17.24 24.63 -11.80
N THR A 16 -18.10 23.71 -12.26
CA THR A 16 -17.77 22.28 -12.28
C THR A 16 -16.63 21.94 -13.23
N GLN A 17 -16.54 22.60 -14.40
CA GLN A 17 -15.40 22.42 -15.32
C GLN A 17 -14.08 22.94 -14.73
N GLN A 18 -14.10 24.05 -13.99
CA GLN A 18 -12.89 24.57 -13.32
C GLN A 18 -12.43 23.66 -12.19
N VAL A 19 -13.34 23.12 -11.38
CA VAL A 19 -13.01 22.15 -10.33
C VAL A 19 -12.42 20.87 -10.92
N ALA A 20 -13.01 20.34 -12.00
CA ALA A 20 -12.49 19.16 -12.70
C ALA A 20 -11.10 19.40 -13.31
N GLN A 21 -10.86 20.59 -13.90
CA GLN A 21 -9.54 20.94 -14.42
C GLN A 21 -8.49 21.06 -13.32
N GLN A 22 -8.82 21.67 -12.17
CA GLN A 22 -7.91 21.78 -11.02
C GLN A 22 -7.59 20.42 -10.40
N GLN A 23 -8.57 19.51 -10.31
CA GLN A 23 -8.33 18.14 -9.85
C GLN A 23 -7.45 17.35 -10.84
N SER A 24 -7.62 17.57 -12.15
CA SER A 24 -6.78 16.93 -13.18
C SER A 24 -5.33 17.42 -13.16
N THR A 25 -5.08 18.71 -12.90
CA THR A 25 -3.72 19.25 -12.84
C THR A 25 -3.01 18.89 -11.55
N GLN A 26 -3.72 18.81 -10.42
CA GLN A 26 -3.16 18.30 -9.16
C GLN A 26 -2.82 16.81 -9.24
N SER A 27 -3.65 15.99 -9.90
CA SER A 27 -3.35 14.57 -10.11
C SER A 27 -2.18 14.36 -11.09
N LEU A 28 -2.09 15.15 -12.17
CA LEU A 28 -0.94 15.11 -13.09
C LEU A 28 0.39 15.52 -12.44
N GLY A 29 0.39 16.56 -11.60
CA GLY A 29 1.59 16.99 -10.86
C GLY A 29 2.05 15.93 -9.86
N ARG A 30 1.11 15.25 -9.21
CA ARG A 30 1.38 14.09 -8.34
C ARG A 30 1.99 12.93 -9.13
N ILE A 31 1.42 12.55 -10.29
CA ILE A 31 1.94 11.47 -11.15
C ILE A 31 3.39 11.71 -11.60
N GLN A 32 3.79 12.96 -11.88
CA GLN A 32 5.18 13.29 -12.21
C GLN A 32 6.17 13.02 -11.06
N GLU A 33 5.75 13.23 -9.82
CA GLU A 33 6.58 12.92 -8.63
C GLU A 33 6.74 11.41 -8.39
N TYR A 34 5.82 10.59 -8.92
CA TYR A 34 5.86 9.12 -8.80
C TYR A 34 6.50 8.40 -10.01
N SER A 35 6.65 9.09 -11.13
CA SER A 35 7.19 8.54 -12.39
C SER A 35 8.65 8.91 -12.64
N SER A 36 9.22 9.79 -11.81
CA SER A 36 10.62 10.18 -11.91
C SER A 36 11.54 8.97 -11.70
N THR A 37 12.31 8.69 -12.75
CA THR A 37 13.39 7.70 -12.72
C THR A 37 14.42 8.17 -11.69
N PRO A 38 14.97 7.29 -10.83
CA PRO A 38 16.05 7.68 -9.94
C PRO A 38 17.19 8.29 -10.77
N PRO A 39 17.86 9.35 -10.29
CA PRO A 39 19.02 9.90 -10.98
C PRO A 39 20.04 8.79 -11.21
N GLN A 40 20.55 8.67 -12.44
CA GLN A 40 21.60 7.70 -12.78
C GLN A 40 22.84 8.00 -11.93
N GLN A 41 23.07 7.18 -10.90
CA GLN A 41 24.27 7.23 -10.10
C GLN A 41 25.43 6.60 -10.88
N SER A 42 26.64 7.14 -10.71
CA SER A 42 27.85 6.53 -11.25
C SER A 42 28.04 5.12 -10.67
N GLN A 43 28.63 4.19 -11.44
CA GLN A 43 28.85 2.82 -10.98
C GLN A 43 29.67 2.75 -9.67
N HIS A 44 30.65 3.64 -9.50
CA HIS A 44 31.44 3.74 -8.28
C HIS A 44 30.64 4.21 -7.05
N SER A 45 29.69 5.15 -7.22
CA SER A 45 28.82 5.57 -6.12
C SER A 45 27.82 4.49 -5.74
N ALA A 46 27.27 3.74 -6.71
CA ALA A 46 26.35 2.64 -6.44
C ALA A 46 27.03 1.51 -5.65
N GLN A 47 28.29 1.18 -5.96
CA GLN A 47 29.05 0.17 -5.23
C GLN A 47 29.34 0.59 -3.78
N ALA A 48 29.68 1.87 -3.57
CA ALA A 48 29.89 2.42 -2.22
C ALA A 48 28.60 2.43 -1.38
N THR A 49 27.47 2.80 -1.98
CA THR A 49 26.14 2.75 -1.34
C THR A 49 25.76 1.33 -0.94
N ASN A 50 25.95 0.36 -1.85
CA ASN A 50 25.66 -1.04 -1.55
C ASN A 50 26.50 -1.56 -0.38
N MET A 51 27.78 -1.16 -0.28
CA MET A 51 28.61 -1.53 0.87
C MET A 51 28.16 -0.88 2.17
N PHE A 52 27.62 0.35 2.15
CA PHE A 52 27.14 1.03 3.35
C PHE A 52 25.94 0.31 3.97
N ILE A 53 24.89 0.06 3.18
CA ILE A 53 23.69 -0.64 3.64
C ILE A 53 24.02 -2.07 4.05
N THR A 54 24.80 -2.79 3.24
CA THR A 54 25.20 -4.17 3.54
C THR A 54 25.96 -4.26 4.86
N ARG A 55 26.90 -3.34 5.12
CA ARG A 55 27.65 -3.32 6.38
C ARG A 55 26.75 -3.10 7.59
N ILE A 56 25.83 -2.14 7.52
CA ILE A 56 24.92 -1.85 8.65
C ILE A 56 23.99 -3.03 8.92
N LEU A 57 23.45 -3.66 7.87
CA LEU A 57 22.58 -4.81 8.02
C LEU A 57 23.35 -6.03 8.55
N ASP A 58 24.59 -6.26 8.12
CA ASP A 58 25.45 -7.33 8.65
C ASP A 58 25.80 -7.11 10.13
N GLU A 59 26.11 -5.87 10.52
CA GLU A 59 26.31 -5.48 11.93
C GLU A 59 25.05 -5.72 12.79
N CYS A 60 23.86 -5.63 12.20
CA CYS A 60 22.60 -5.92 12.88
C CYS A 60 22.22 -7.40 12.85
N GLY A 61 22.97 -8.24 12.12
CA GLY A 61 22.79 -9.68 12.03
C GLY A 61 22.09 -10.19 10.78
N LEU A 62 22.16 -9.47 9.65
CA LEU A 62 21.74 -9.96 8.33
C LEU A 62 22.92 -10.01 7.37
N GLU A 63 23.30 -11.20 6.95
CA GLU A 63 24.28 -11.40 5.91
C GLU A 63 23.64 -11.29 4.53
N ILE A 64 24.26 -10.49 3.66
CA ILE A 64 23.85 -10.34 2.26
C ILE A 64 24.93 -11.00 1.41
N LYS A 65 24.62 -12.16 0.84
CA LYS A 65 25.50 -12.87 -0.09
C LYS A 65 25.06 -12.55 -1.52
N MET A 66 25.99 -12.04 -2.31
CA MET A 66 25.81 -11.95 -3.76
C MET A 66 25.97 -13.35 -4.34
N ALA A 67 25.11 -13.78 -5.26
CA ALA A 67 25.32 -15.04 -5.96
C ALA A 67 26.68 -15.03 -6.67
N ASP A 68 27.44 -16.12 -6.54
CA ASP A 68 28.77 -16.26 -7.13
C ASP A 68 28.74 -16.03 -8.65
N GLU A 69 29.72 -15.30 -9.18
CA GLU A 69 29.85 -14.94 -10.60
C GLU A 69 29.88 -16.16 -11.55
N GLU A 70 30.15 -17.36 -11.04
CA GLU A 70 30.27 -18.58 -11.85
C GLU A 70 28.92 -19.18 -12.28
N ASN A 71 27.80 -18.75 -11.69
CA ASN A 71 26.44 -19.25 -12.00
C ASN A 71 25.53 -18.18 -12.64
N MET A 72 26.14 -17.22 -13.36
CA MET A 72 25.52 -16.05 -13.99
C MET A 72 24.60 -16.38 -15.20
N ASN A 73 23.61 -17.25 -15.00
CA ASN A 73 22.41 -17.22 -15.83
C ASN A 73 21.48 -16.12 -15.31
N ASN A 74 21.82 -14.86 -15.65
CA ASN A 74 20.95 -13.67 -15.71
C ASN A 74 20.11 -13.26 -14.48
N ASN A 75 20.24 -13.88 -13.32
CA ASN A 75 19.52 -13.47 -12.13
C ASN A 75 20.52 -13.07 -11.03
N ASP A 76 20.78 -11.76 -10.92
CA ASP A 76 21.48 -11.12 -9.79
C ASP A 76 20.63 -11.26 -8.51
N GLU A 77 20.40 -12.48 -8.05
CA GLU A 77 19.57 -12.79 -6.90
C GLU A 77 20.43 -12.68 -5.63
N LEU A 78 20.00 -11.80 -4.72
CA LEU A 78 20.64 -11.70 -3.40
C LEU A 78 20.15 -12.85 -2.52
N HIS A 79 21.09 -13.49 -1.84
CA HIS A 79 20.76 -14.39 -0.74
C HIS A 79 20.86 -13.63 0.58
N LEU A 80 19.72 -13.51 1.27
CA LEU A 80 19.58 -12.75 2.51
C LEU A 80 19.43 -13.73 3.67
N GLU A 81 20.46 -13.82 4.50
CA GLU A 81 20.56 -14.82 5.57
C GLU A 81 20.63 -14.14 6.94
N LEU A 82 19.68 -14.47 7.81
CA LEU A 82 19.61 -13.98 9.18
C LEU A 82 20.58 -14.77 10.08
N LYS A 83 21.49 -14.04 10.72
CA LYS A 83 22.39 -14.50 11.79
C LYS A 83 21.78 -14.34 13.19
N VAL A 84 20.65 -13.65 13.29
CA VAL A 84 19.91 -13.39 14.54
C VAL A 84 18.41 -13.47 14.27
N ASP A 85 17.61 -13.62 15.32
CA ASP A 85 16.15 -13.55 15.21
C ASP A 85 15.69 -12.24 14.54
N GLN A 86 14.63 -12.31 13.72
CA GLN A 86 14.10 -11.16 12.97
C GLN A 86 13.70 -9.98 13.87
N GLY A 87 13.18 -10.25 15.07
CA GLY A 87 12.85 -9.21 16.06
C GLY A 87 14.11 -8.59 16.69
N LEU A 88 15.17 -9.37 16.89
CA LEU A 88 16.47 -8.86 17.34
C LEU A 88 17.12 -7.98 16.28
N LEU A 89 17.06 -8.35 15.00
CA LEU A 89 17.56 -7.52 13.92
C LEU A 89 16.88 -6.14 13.90
N ALA A 90 15.54 -6.12 13.91
CA ALA A 90 14.79 -4.87 13.92
C ALA A 90 15.14 -4.01 15.16
N LYS A 91 15.30 -4.65 16.33
CA LYS A 91 15.71 -3.97 17.56
C LYS A 91 17.11 -3.39 17.49
N HIS A 92 18.10 -4.15 17.00
CA HIS A 92 19.48 -3.69 16.83
C HIS A 92 19.55 -2.50 15.85
N LEU A 93 18.81 -2.59 14.74
CA LEU A 93 18.76 -1.51 13.76
C LEU A 93 18.11 -0.24 14.35
N SER A 94 16.97 -0.37 15.05
CA SER A 94 16.33 0.76 15.73
C SER A 94 17.26 1.41 16.75
N GLN A 95 17.95 0.60 17.56
CA GLN A 95 18.95 1.12 18.51
C GLN A 95 20.08 1.88 17.81
N ARG A 96 20.62 1.33 16.71
CA ARG A 96 21.70 1.97 15.94
C ARG A 96 21.27 3.32 15.36
N LEU A 97 20.05 3.41 14.84
CA LEU A 97 19.49 4.64 14.28
C LEU A 97 19.22 5.69 15.38
N ARG A 98 18.75 5.28 16.56
CA ARG A 98 18.51 6.17 17.72
C ARG A 98 19.80 6.65 18.41
N SER A 99 20.80 5.79 18.56
CA SER A 99 22.07 6.17 19.21
C SER A 99 22.80 7.29 18.46
N SER A 100 22.55 7.39 17.15
CA SER A 100 23.13 8.41 16.29
C SER A 100 22.42 9.77 16.36
N SER A 101 21.18 9.84 16.84
CA SER A 101 20.44 11.11 17.00
C SER A 101 20.75 11.86 18.29
N ASN A 102 21.27 11.16 19.32
CA ASN A 102 21.51 11.72 20.66
C ASN A 102 22.97 12.11 20.92
N THR A 103 23.88 11.90 19.96
CA THR A 103 25.31 12.21 20.14
C THR A 103 25.60 13.68 19.83
N ASN A 104 25.33 14.56 20.80
CA ASN A 104 26.01 15.86 20.90
C ASN A 104 27.50 15.59 21.20
N CYS A 105 28.32 15.55 20.16
CA CYS A 105 29.68 15.06 20.19
C CYS A 105 30.62 16.06 20.91
N ASN A 106 30.97 15.77 22.17
CA ASN A 106 32.09 16.35 22.90
C ASN A 106 32.83 15.24 23.67
N THR A 107 33.30 14.19 23.00
CA THR A 107 34.27 13.26 23.61
C THR A 107 35.14 12.58 22.56
N THR A 108 36.38 13.06 22.44
CA THR A 108 37.51 12.34 21.86
C THR A 108 37.94 11.21 22.78
N THR A 109 37.55 9.97 22.47
CA THR A 109 38.30 8.79 22.94
C THR A 109 38.39 7.73 21.84
N THR A 110 39.62 7.29 21.64
CA THR A 110 40.14 6.33 20.68
C THR A 110 39.75 4.90 21.03
N THR A 111 38.67 4.39 20.45
CA THR A 111 38.42 2.95 20.27
C THR A 111 37.38 2.80 19.17
N THR A 112 37.77 2.22 18.01
CA THR A 112 37.01 1.62 16.88
C THR A 112 35.48 1.80 16.77
N ALA A 113 34.92 2.91 17.22
CA ALA A 113 33.51 3.20 17.18
C ALA A 113 33.19 3.77 15.80
N LEU A 114 32.37 3.04 15.04
CA LEU A 114 31.89 3.48 13.75
C LEU A 114 31.16 4.83 13.87
N PRO A 115 31.28 5.69 12.85
CA PRO A 115 30.69 7.03 12.87
C PRO A 115 29.17 6.98 13.10
N PRO A 116 28.58 8.00 13.74
CA PRO A 116 27.14 8.11 13.91
C PRO A 116 26.45 8.19 12.54
N ILE A 117 25.36 7.46 12.37
CA ILE A 117 24.59 7.37 11.12
C ILE A 117 23.32 8.20 11.27
N SER A 118 23.18 9.27 10.49
CA SER A 118 21.92 10.01 10.49
C SER A 118 20.80 9.19 9.83
N LEU A 119 19.57 9.26 10.35
CA LEU A 119 18.42 8.56 9.78
C LEU A 119 18.23 8.89 8.29
N LYS A 120 18.35 10.18 7.92
CA LYS A 120 18.21 10.63 6.53
C LYS A 120 19.28 10.06 5.60
N GLN A 121 20.51 9.90 6.08
CA GLN A 121 21.56 9.25 5.31
C GLN A 121 21.19 7.79 5.09
N PHE A 122 20.75 7.08 6.13
CA PHE A 122 20.32 5.70 6.01
C PHE A 122 19.16 5.55 5.00
N GLU A 123 18.13 6.38 5.10
CA GLU A 123 17.01 6.41 4.14
C GLU A 123 17.50 6.63 2.70
N THR A 124 18.40 7.58 2.47
CA THR A 124 18.93 7.90 1.14
C THR A 124 19.71 6.73 0.53
N GLU A 125 20.60 6.13 1.32
CA GLU A 125 21.38 4.98 0.89
C GLU A 125 20.48 3.75 0.67
N LEU A 126 19.41 3.60 1.47
CA LEU A 126 18.44 2.53 1.32
C LEU A 126 17.63 2.66 0.02
N ILE A 127 17.25 3.89 -0.40
CA ILE A 127 16.62 4.14 -1.70
C ILE A 127 17.54 3.70 -2.83
N SER A 128 18.82 4.06 -2.76
CA SER A 128 19.79 3.71 -3.79
C SER A 128 20.01 2.19 -3.83
N PHE A 129 20.14 1.53 -2.68
CA PHE A 129 20.21 0.08 -2.58
C PHE A 129 19.01 -0.61 -3.27
N PHE A 130 17.79 -0.15 -2.99
CA PHE A 130 16.56 -0.66 -3.62
C PHE A 130 16.26 -0.11 -5.02
N SER A 131 17.12 0.74 -5.58
CA SER A 131 16.93 1.25 -6.95
C SER A 131 17.21 0.17 -8.01
N ASN A 132 17.99 -0.87 -7.66
CA ASN A 132 18.13 -2.07 -8.48
C ASN A 132 16.90 -2.98 -8.27
N ASP A 133 16.14 -3.21 -9.35
CA ASP A 133 14.90 -3.98 -9.31
C ASP A 133 15.14 -5.46 -8.89
N SER A 134 16.32 -6.03 -9.12
CA SER A 134 16.69 -7.38 -8.66
C SER A 134 16.91 -7.43 -7.14
N ILE A 135 17.69 -6.48 -6.60
CA ILE A 135 17.92 -6.34 -5.16
C ILE A 135 16.59 -6.10 -4.43
N PHE A 136 15.78 -5.19 -4.97
CA PHE A 136 14.46 -4.90 -4.41
C PHE A 136 13.56 -6.13 -4.41
N ARG A 137 13.55 -6.91 -5.49
CA ARG A 137 12.81 -8.18 -5.57
C ARG A 137 13.27 -9.18 -4.53
N SER A 138 14.57 -9.46 -4.42
CA SER A 138 15.10 -10.39 -3.41
C SER A 138 14.75 -9.93 -1.99
N SER A 139 14.73 -8.62 -1.75
CA SER A 139 14.38 -8.05 -0.45
C SER A 139 12.90 -8.17 -0.08
N LEU A 140 12.02 -8.44 -1.06
CA LEU A 140 10.60 -8.72 -0.85
C LEU A 140 10.31 -10.21 -0.62
N LEU A 141 11.27 -11.09 -0.90
CA LEU A 141 11.13 -12.53 -0.68
C LEU A 141 11.51 -12.89 0.77
N PRO A 142 10.99 -14.02 1.31
CA PRO A 142 11.38 -14.52 2.62
C PRO A 142 12.89 -14.66 2.76
N THR A 143 13.42 -14.28 3.91
CA THR A 143 14.84 -14.48 4.27
C THR A 143 15.13 -15.95 4.61
N SER A 144 16.40 -16.35 4.55
CA SER A 144 16.88 -17.61 5.12
C SER A 144 17.42 -17.37 6.53
N SER A 145 17.52 -18.44 7.33
CA SER A 145 18.12 -18.42 8.67
C SER A 145 19.18 -19.50 8.74
N THR A 146 20.28 -19.24 9.46
CA THR A 146 21.21 -20.31 9.83
C THR A 146 20.51 -21.30 10.78
N ASP A 147 20.92 -22.57 10.72
CA ASP A 147 20.32 -23.67 11.49
C ASP A 147 20.36 -23.46 13.02
N ASP A 148 21.27 -22.60 13.51
CA ASP A 148 21.50 -22.35 14.94
C ASP A 148 20.61 -21.24 15.54
N VAL A 149 19.92 -20.44 14.71
CA VAL A 149 19.23 -19.22 15.16
C VAL A 149 17.81 -19.47 15.67
N SER A 150 17.20 -20.63 15.40
CA SER A 150 15.93 -20.99 16.05
C SER A 150 15.64 -22.51 16.10
N PRO A 151 15.60 -23.14 17.28
CA PRO A 151 15.16 -24.53 17.43
C PRO A 151 13.65 -24.73 17.23
N LEU A 152 12.88 -23.64 17.10
CA LEU A 152 11.44 -23.66 16.79
C LEU A 152 11.23 -23.55 15.27
N ARG A 153 11.56 -24.65 14.57
CA ARG A 153 11.57 -24.85 13.10
C ARG A 153 10.22 -24.69 12.36
N SER A 154 9.30 -23.84 12.82
CA SER A 154 8.00 -23.62 12.16
C SER A 154 7.59 -22.16 11.99
N GLN A 155 8.45 -21.18 12.33
CA GLN A 155 8.14 -19.78 12.04
C GLN A 155 8.49 -19.45 10.59
N GLN A 156 7.44 -19.07 9.85
CA GLN A 156 7.55 -18.46 8.53
C GLN A 156 8.50 -17.26 8.61
N GLN A 157 9.57 -17.27 7.83
CA GLN A 157 10.54 -16.18 7.78
C GLN A 157 9.94 -14.97 7.07
N ASP A 158 10.10 -13.79 7.66
CA ASP A 158 9.70 -12.54 7.02
C ASP A 158 10.73 -12.13 5.95
N SER A 159 10.29 -11.28 5.01
CA SER A 159 11.19 -10.63 4.04
C SER A 159 11.95 -9.48 4.69
N LEU A 160 13.11 -9.12 4.12
CA LEU A 160 13.90 -7.98 4.61
C LEU A 160 13.04 -6.71 4.70
N ILE A 161 12.26 -6.41 3.66
CA ILE A 161 11.37 -5.23 3.66
C ILE A 161 10.38 -5.27 4.81
N ARG A 162 9.78 -6.44 5.10
CA ARG A 162 8.84 -6.60 6.21
C ARG A 162 9.51 -6.40 7.56
N ILE A 163 10.73 -6.92 7.74
CA ILE A 163 11.52 -6.69 8.96
C ILE A 163 11.86 -5.20 9.13
N LEU A 164 12.24 -4.52 8.05
CA LEU A 164 12.51 -3.08 8.08
C LEU A 164 11.26 -2.23 8.36
N LEU A 165 10.07 -2.68 7.91
CA LEU A 165 8.79 -2.03 8.24
C LEU A 165 8.42 -2.17 9.73
N CYS A 166 9.03 -3.10 10.47
CA CYS A 166 8.89 -3.23 11.92
C CYS A 166 9.82 -2.28 12.70
N VAL A 167 10.66 -1.50 12.02
CA VAL A 167 11.50 -0.46 12.65
C VAL A 167 10.75 0.86 12.61
N ASP A 168 10.32 1.35 13.79
CA ASP A 168 9.50 2.56 13.95
C ASP A 168 10.05 3.76 13.16
N GLU A 169 11.37 3.97 13.20
CA GLU A 169 12.04 5.08 12.52
C GLU A 169 11.91 5.03 10.99
N LEU A 170 11.78 3.83 10.42
CA LEU A 170 11.77 3.61 8.97
C LEU A 170 10.37 3.38 8.42
N GLN A 171 9.42 3.01 9.27
CA GLN A 171 8.13 2.47 8.87
C GLN A 171 7.37 3.40 7.89
N MET A 172 7.18 4.67 8.25
CA MET A 172 6.46 5.64 7.40
C MET A 172 7.18 5.89 6.07
N PHE A 173 8.51 6.08 6.14
CA PHE A 173 9.35 6.30 4.97
C PHE A 173 9.26 5.13 3.98
N LEU A 174 9.46 3.91 4.49
CA LEU A 174 9.50 2.69 3.69
C LEU A 174 8.10 2.35 3.15
N ALA A 175 7.04 2.51 3.95
CA ALA A 175 5.67 2.32 3.49
C ALA A 175 5.32 3.24 2.31
N LYS A 176 5.66 4.53 2.41
CA LYS A 176 5.49 5.48 1.30
C LYS A 176 6.33 5.05 0.10
N TYR A 177 7.60 4.73 0.29
CA TYR A 177 8.49 4.28 -0.79
C TYR A 177 7.92 3.07 -1.55
N LEU A 178 7.44 2.05 -0.82
CA LEU A 178 6.84 0.85 -1.40
C LEU A 178 5.59 1.16 -2.22
N LEU A 179 4.71 2.01 -1.72
CA LEU A 179 3.51 2.44 -2.44
C LEU A 179 3.86 3.26 -3.70
N LYS A 180 4.89 4.14 -3.64
CA LYS A 180 5.41 4.82 -4.84
C LYS A 180 5.93 3.82 -5.87
N ARG A 181 6.66 2.79 -5.42
CA ARG A 181 7.20 1.72 -6.28
C ARG A 181 6.08 0.89 -6.89
N LEU A 182 5.01 0.61 -6.15
CA LEU A 182 3.82 -0.08 -6.66
C LEU A 182 3.22 0.66 -7.86
N VAL A 183 3.01 1.98 -7.76
CA VAL A 183 2.51 2.81 -8.87
C VAL A 183 3.46 2.75 -10.08
N ARG A 184 4.78 2.79 -9.85
CA ARG A 184 5.76 2.63 -10.94
C ARG A 184 5.62 1.28 -11.65
N PHE A 185 5.42 0.19 -10.93
CA PHE A 185 5.24 -1.14 -11.53
C PHE A 185 3.90 -1.30 -12.24
N ASP A 186 2.84 -0.69 -11.71
CA ASP A 186 1.53 -0.62 -12.34
C ASP A 186 1.61 0.07 -13.72
N ASN A 187 2.20 1.27 -13.75
CA ASN A 187 2.37 2.06 -14.97
C ASN A 187 3.24 1.39 -16.04
N LYS A 188 4.10 0.44 -15.66
CA LYS A 188 4.92 -0.37 -16.59
C LYS A 188 4.17 -1.59 -17.14
N GLY A 189 2.89 -1.77 -16.83
CA GLY A 189 2.08 -2.89 -17.30
C GLY A 189 2.13 -4.14 -16.41
N GLY A 190 2.61 -4.01 -15.17
CA GLY A 190 2.76 -5.10 -14.22
C GLY A 190 4.03 -5.90 -14.46
N ASP A 191 4.99 -5.80 -13.54
CA ASP A 191 6.24 -6.54 -13.61
C ASP A 191 6.04 -7.98 -13.10
N ARG A 192 5.95 -8.91 -14.06
CA ARG A 192 5.91 -10.36 -13.79
C ARG A 192 7.32 -10.90 -13.98
N VAL A 193 7.93 -11.35 -12.89
CA VAL A 193 9.25 -11.96 -12.90
C VAL A 193 9.10 -13.46 -12.65
N ILE A 194 9.87 -14.28 -13.36
CA ILE A 194 9.91 -15.72 -13.11
C ILE A 194 10.97 -16.00 -12.05
N VAL A 195 10.54 -16.44 -10.87
CA VAL A 195 11.43 -16.92 -9.80
C VAL A 195 11.11 -18.40 -9.59
N GLN A 196 12.13 -19.27 -9.70
CA GLN A 196 11.94 -20.72 -9.56
C GLN A 196 10.82 -21.29 -10.46
N ASN A 197 10.73 -20.83 -11.71
CA ASN A 197 9.69 -21.20 -12.68
C ASN A 197 8.25 -20.75 -12.33
N LEU A 198 8.08 -19.90 -11.31
CA LEU A 198 6.79 -19.33 -10.94
C LEU A 198 6.72 -17.85 -11.33
N PRO A 199 5.64 -17.41 -12.02
CA PRO A 199 5.44 -16.00 -12.31
C PRO A 199 5.04 -15.26 -11.02
N LEU A 200 5.96 -14.47 -10.49
CA LEU A 200 5.73 -13.57 -9.36
C LEU A 200 5.38 -12.17 -9.86
N SER A 201 4.35 -11.57 -9.27
CA SER A 201 3.99 -10.18 -9.51
C SER A 201 4.64 -9.30 -8.46
N MET A 202 5.47 -8.34 -8.88
CA MET A 202 6.09 -7.36 -7.98
C MET A 202 5.04 -6.58 -7.18
N ILE A 203 3.90 -6.26 -7.79
CA ILE A 203 2.79 -5.57 -7.14
C ILE A 203 2.23 -6.42 -6.00
N ARG A 204 2.02 -7.72 -6.22
CA ARG A 204 1.53 -8.63 -5.19
C ARG A 204 2.53 -8.78 -4.05
N LEU A 205 3.82 -8.90 -4.38
CA LEU A 205 4.89 -8.95 -3.37
C LEU A 205 4.88 -7.70 -2.49
N ILE A 206 4.77 -6.50 -3.08
CA ILE A 206 4.66 -5.24 -2.32
C ILE A 206 3.42 -5.25 -1.44
N LEU A 207 2.23 -5.55 -1.97
CA LEU A 207 1.00 -5.54 -1.19
C LEU A 207 1.04 -6.55 -0.03
N GLN A 208 1.62 -7.72 -0.25
CA GLN A 208 1.77 -8.75 0.78
C GLN A 208 2.67 -8.30 1.95
N THR A 209 3.62 -7.38 1.72
CA THR A 209 4.42 -6.82 2.84
C THR A 209 3.56 -6.05 3.83
N PHE A 210 2.44 -5.45 3.39
CA PHE A 210 1.55 -4.69 4.27
C PHE A 210 0.59 -5.56 5.09
N HIS A 211 0.41 -6.82 4.69
CA HIS A 211 -0.59 -7.71 5.27
C HIS A 211 -0.26 -8.08 6.72
N TYR A 212 -1.18 -7.79 7.64
CA TYR A 212 -1.01 -7.99 9.09
C TYR A 212 0.31 -7.46 9.64
N LEU A 213 0.84 -6.38 9.07
CA LEU A 213 1.92 -5.68 9.77
C LEU A 213 1.41 -5.27 11.16
N PRO A 214 2.27 -5.23 12.18
CA PRO A 214 1.96 -4.58 13.47
C PRO A 214 1.92 -3.04 13.31
N ILE A 215 1.29 -2.60 12.23
CA ILE A 215 1.01 -1.25 11.77
C ILE A 215 0.00 -0.57 12.71
N GLY A 216 -0.73 -1.31 13.56
CA GLY A 216 -1.53 -0.73 14.66
C GLY A 216 -0.70 0.00 15.74
N LYS A 217 0.65 -0.06 15.68
CA LYS A 217 1.56 0.84 16.42
C LYS A 217 2.22 1.90 15.51
N LEU A 218 1.63 2.19 14.35
CA LEU A 218 2.15 3.17 13.40
C LEU A 218 2.28 4.53 14.07
N THR A 219 3.50 5.05 14.05
CA THR A 219 3.70 6.49 14.13
C THR A 219 3.06 7.09 12.88
N ASN A 220 2.03 7.92 13.04
CA ASN A 220 1.30 8.62 11.97
C ASN A 220 0.42 7.74 11.05
N ALA A 221 -0.27 6.72 11.59
CA ALA A 221 -1.13 5.84 10.78
C ALA A 221 -2.16 6.56 9.89
N LYS A 222 -2.74 7.65 10.39
CA LYS A 222 -3.69 8.48 9.64
C LYS A 222 -3.08 9.09 8.38
N GLU A 223 -1.83 9.55 8.45
CA GLU A 223 -1.13 10.10 7.29
C GLU A 223 -0.87 9.01 6.24
N LEU A 224 -0.46 7.82 6.70
CA LEU A 224 -0.25 6.68 5.81
C LEU A 224 -1.55 6.21 5.15
N LEU A 225 -2.67 6.20 5.89
CA LEU A 225 -3.98 5.87 5.35
C LEU A 225 -4.36 6.79 4.20
N TYR A 226 -4.28 8.11 4.39
CA TYR A 226 -4.61 9.04 3.31
C TYR A 226 -3.67 8.88 2.11
N PHE A 227 -2.38 8.66 2.36
CA PHE A 227 -1.43 8.37 1.29
C PHE A 227 -1.78 7.07 0.53
N TYR A 228 -2.17 6.02 1.24
CA TYR A 228 -2.60 4.76 0.65
C TYR A 228 -3.86 4.92 -0.21
N LEU A 229 -4.85 5.67 0.29
CA LEU A 229 -6.09 5.96 -0.43
C LEU A 229 -5.85 6.83 -1.68
N ASP A 230 -4.95 7.81 -1.59
CA ASP A 230 -4.50 8.60 -2.75
C ASP A 230 -3.81 7.68 -3.79
N VAL A 231 -3.02 6.71 -3.35
CA VAL A 231 -2.35 5.75 -4.25
C VAL A 231 -3.36 4.84 -4.95
N ILE A 232 -4.44 4.42 -4.30
CA ILE A 232 -5.53 3.67 -4.96
C ILE A 232 -6.06 4.43 -6.18
N ASP A 233 -6.18 5.76 -6.08
CA ASP A 233 -6.66 6.60 -7.18
C ASP A 233 -5.62 6.82 -8.29
N LEU A 234 -4.33 6.64 -7.99
CA LEU A 234 -3.24 6.73 -8.96
C LEU A 234 -2.99 5.44 -9.73
N VAL A 235 -3.34 4.29 -9.15
CA VAL A 235 -3.21 2.98 -9.81
C VAL A 235 -4.17 2.91 -10.98
N THR A 236 -3.66 2.56 -12.15
CA THR A 236 -4.40 2.46 -13.41
C THR A 236 -5.05 1.09 -13.61
N ASN A 237 -4.40 0.02 -13.17
CA ASN A 237 -4.92 -1.34 -13.28
C ASN A 237 -6.03 -1.59 -12.25
N ASN A 238 -7.23 -1.94 -12.74
CA ASN A 238 -8.38 -2.20 -11.87
C ASN A 238 -8.17 -3.40 -10.95
N ASP A 239 -7.48 -4.46 -11.39
CA ASP A 239 -7.22 -5.64 -10.54
C ASP A 239 -6.34 -5.28 -9.34
N VAL A 240 -5.36 -4.41 -9.56
CA VAL A 240 -4.47 -3.90 -8.51
C VAL A 240 -5.25 -2.97 -7.60
N ARG A 241 -6.07 -2.07 -8.17
CA ARG A 241 -6.92 -1.17 -7.41
C ARG A 241 -7.88 -1.94 -6.49
N CYS A 242 -8.53 -2.99 -7.00
CA CYS A 242 -9.40 -3.86 -6.22
C CYS A 242 -8.63 -4.59 -5.12
N GLN A 243 -7.46 -5.17 -5.41
CA GLN A 243 -6.61 -5.78 -4.38
C GLN A 243 -6.21 -4.79 -3.29
N MET A 244 -5.92 -3.53 -3.64
CA MET A 244 -5.63 -2.52 -2.64
C MET A 244 -6.86 -2.20 -1.77
N ILE A 245 -8.04 -2.04 -2.39
CA ILE A 245 -9.30 -1.78 -1.67
C ILE A 245 -9.64 -2.92 -0.72
N SER A 246 -9.44 -4.18 -1.10
CA SER A 246 -9.69 -5.33 -0.24
C SER A 246 -8.78 -5.35 0.99
N LEU A 247 -7.56 -4.84 0.87
CA LEU A 247 -6.56 -4.87 1.93
C LEU A 247 -6.62 -3.66 2.88
N VAL A 248 -7.42 -2.63 2.59
CA VAL A 248 -7.47 -1.41 3.41
C VAL A 248 -7.79 -1.74 4.88
N THR A 249 -8.75 -2.62 5.12
CA THR A 249 -9.19 -3.00 6.48
C THR A 249 -8.22 -3.94 7.18
N ASP A 250 -7.48 -4.76 6.42
CA ASP A 250 -6.43 -5.63 6.95
C ASP A 250 -5.18 -4.84 7.37
N ILE A 251 -4.89 -3.75 6.67
CA ILE A 251 -3.76 -2.86 6.97
C ILE A 251 -4.15 -1.90 8.10
N PHE A 252 -5.28 -1.21 7.98
CA PHE A 252 -5.69 -0.16 8.93
C PHE A 252 -6.82 -0.66 9.83
N CYS A 253 -6.46 -1.46 10.84
CA CYS A 253 -7.43 -2.07 11.76
C CYS A 253 -7.88 -1.17 12.91
N ASP A 254 -7.28 0.01 13.09
CA ASP A 254 -7.60 0.89 14.21
C ASP A 254 -9.00 1.53 14.08
N ASP A 255 -9.83 1.38 15.11
CA ASP A 255 -11.23 1.88 15.12
C ASP A 255 -11.35 3.38 14.79
N TYR A 256 -10.39 4.20 15.23
CA TYR A 256 -10.43 5.64 14.97
C TYR A 256 -10.23 6.02 13.50
N LEU A 257 -9.69 5.11 12.68
CA LEU A 257 -9.50 5.31 11.24
C LEU A 257 -10.70 4.85 10.41
N GLN A 258 -11.60 4.03 10.97
CA GLN A 258 -12.69 3.42 10.20
C GLN A 258 -13.62 4.45 9.56
N THR A 259 -13.86 5.59 10.22
CA THR A 259 -14.70 6.65 9.64
C THR A 259 -14.07 7.23 8.38
N ASP A 260 -12.76 7.52 8.40
CA ASP A 260 -12.02 8.04 7.25
C ASP A 260 -11.99 7.02 6.09
N ILE A 261 -11.80 5.73 6.41
CA ILE A 261 -11.85 4.63 5.45
C ILE A 261 -13.21 4.58 4.76
N VAL A 262 -14.30 4.53 5.55
CA VAL A 262 -15.65 4.38 5.01
C VAL A 262 -16.03 5.55 4.13
N THR A 263 -15.75 6.79 4.56
CA THR A 263 -16.02 7.98 3.73
C THR A 263 -15.31 7.90 2.38
N LYS A 264 -14.05 7.44 2.36
CA LYS A 264 -13.26 7.35 1.12
C LYS A 264 -13.65 6.17 0.24
N LEU A 265 -14.08 5.05 0.83
CA LEU A 265 -14.64 3.93 0.09
C LEU A 265 -16.01 4.29 -0.51
N GLU A 266 -16.84 5.02 0.24
CA GLU A 266 -18.14 5.51 -0.24
C GLU A 266 -17.99 6.42 -1.46
N GLU A 267 -17.00 7.32 -1.49
CA GLU A 267 -16.67 8.14 -2.68
C GLU A 267 -16.40 7.26 -3.92
N LYS A 268 -15.77 6.10 -3.74
CA LYS A 268 -15.43 5.17 -4.83
C LYS A 268 -16.64 4.39 -5.38
N LEU A 269 -17.80 4.44 -4.73
CA LEU A 269 -19.05 3.90 -5.30
C LEU A 269 -19.52 4.68 -6.54
N ASP A 270 -19.06 5.91 -6.73
CA ASP A 270 -19.34 6.71 -7.93
C ASP A 270 -18.48 6.30 -9.14
N SER A 271 -17.64 5.26 -8.98
CA SER A 271 -16.83 4.69 -10.05
C SER A 271 -17.70 4.16 -11.19
N THR A 272 -17.21 4.29 -12.43
CA THR A 272 -17.81 3.65 -13.61
C THR A 272 -17.38 2.19 -13.77
N ASN A 273 -16.34 1.77 -13.05
CA ASN A 273 -15.85 0.40 -13.08
C ASN A 273 -16.59 -0.48 -12.06
N ILE A 274 -17.19 -1.55 -12.57
CA ILE A 274 -18.04 -2.46 -11.80
C ILE A 274 -17.24 -3.27 -10.79
N ASP A 275 -16.05 -3.74 -11.15
CA ASP A 275 -15.21 -4.54 -10.25
C ASP A 275 -14.76 -3.72 -9.04
N VAL A 276 -14.49 -2.41 -9.25
CA VAL A 276 -14.22 -1.48 -8.15
C VAL A 276 -15.45 -1.32 -7.26
N ILE A 277 -16.64 -1.13 -7.82
CA ILE A 277 -17.89 -1.05 -7.03
C ILE A 277 -18.08 -2.33 -6.21
N LYS A 278 -17.95 -3.50 -6.84
CA LYS A 278 -18.04 -4.81 -6.18
C LYS A 278 -17.10 -4.91 -5.00
N GLN A 279 -15.84 -4.56 -5.23
CA GLN A 279 -14.82 -4.65 -4.21
C GLN A 279 -15.05 -3.65 -3.07
N VAL A 280 -15.50 -2.44 -3.37
CA VAL A 280 -15.88 -1.45 -2.35
C VAL A 280 -17.02 -1.97 -1.48
N LEU A 281 -18.08 -2.50 -2.09
CA LEU A 281 -19.21 -3.06 -1.34
C LEU A 281 -18.77 -4.23 -0.46
N SER A 282 -17.98 -5.15 -1.02
CA SER A 282 -17.42 -6.28 -0.27
C SER A 282 -16.53 -5.82 0.89
N THR A 283 -15.69 -4.80 0.71
CA THR A 283 -14.88 -4.27 1.82
C THR A 283 -15.78 -3.61 2.87
N LEU A 284 -16.80 -2.85 2.46
CA LEU A 284 -17.74 -2.21 3.40
C LEU A 284 -18.54 -3.21 4.24
N THR A 285 -18.86 -4.42 3.74
CA THR A 285 -19.53 -5.45 4.56
C THR A 285 -18.64 -6.01 5.67
N THR A 286 -17.32 -5.88 5.56
CA THR A 286 -16.38 -6.28 6.62
C THR A 286 -16.22 -5.25 7.73
N ILE A 287 -16.67 -4.01 7.52
CA ILE A 287 -16.53 -2.91 8.48
C ILE A 287 -17.79 -2.81 9.33
N GLN A 288 -17.63 -2.59 10.64
CA GLN A 288 -18.76 -2.34 11.53
C GLN A 288 -19.27 -0.91 11.35
N LEU A 289 -20.27 -0.74 10.51
CA LEU A 289 -20.87 0.56 10.23
C LEU A 289 -21.86 0.97 11.33
N ASN A 290 -21.82 2.24 11.71
CA ASN A 290 -22.90 2.83 12.51
C ASN A 290 -24.16 3.06 11.65
N GLU A 291 -25.32 3.17 12.31
CA GLU A 291 -26.62 3.26 11.63
C GLU A 291 -26.71 4.44 10.65
N SER A 292 -26.13 5.60 10.99
CA SER A 292 -26.17 6.78 10.12
C SER A 292 -25.32 6.61 8.86
N THR A 293 -24.19 5.92 8.96
CA THR A 293 -23.29 5.65 7.83
C THR A 293 -23.84 4.56 6.94
N ASP A 294 -24.36 3.47 7.52
CA ASP A 294 -25.04 2.43 6.75
C ASP A 294 -26.23 2.99 5.97
N ARG A 295 -27.06 3.82 6.62
CA ARG A 295 -28.16 4.51 5.94
C ARG A 295 -27.69 5.33 4.74
N ARG A 296 -26.61 6.10 4.89
CA ARG A 296 -26.06 6.93 3.81
C ARG A 296 -25.58 6.08 2.62
N ILE A 297 -24.88 4.98 2.90
CA ILE A 297 -24.42 4.03 1.88
C ILE A 297 -25.63 3.38 1.17
N ARG A 298 -26.66 2.97 1.92
CA ARG A 298 -27.92 2.44 1.35
C ARG A 298 -28.60 3.45 0.42
N GLU A 299 -28.72 4.71 0.85
CA GLU A 299 -29.29 5.78 0.03
C GLU A 299 -28.51 5.99 -1.28
N LYS A 300 -27.19 5.76 -1.28
CA LYS A 300 -26.33 5.82 -2.47
C LYS A 300 -26.47 4.60 -3.39
N ILE A 301 -26.67 3.41 -2.82
CA ILE A 301 -26.80 2.15 -3.55
C ILE A 301 -28.17 1.99 -4.22
N ILE A 302 -29.25 2.47 -3.61
CA ILE A 302 -30.62 2.33 -4.14
C ILE A 302 -30.74 2.82 -5.61
N PRO A 303 -30.25 4.02 -5.98
CA PRO A 303 -30.22 4.46 -7.37
C PRO A 303 -29.45 3.52 -8.31
N MET A 304 -28.34 2.92 -7.84
CA MET A 304 -27.53 1.97 -8.60
C MET A 304 -28.29 0.68 -8.86
N ILE A 305 -29.12 0.22 -7.91
CA ILE A 305 -30.00 -0.94 -8.12
C ILE A 305 -31.07 -0.64 -9.16
N MET A 306 -31.67 0.56 -9.09
CA MET A 306 -32.77 0.94 -9.98
C MET A 306 -32.29 1.11 -11.43
N THR A 307 -31.14 1.76 -11.62
CA THR A 307 -30.67 2.21 -12.94
C THR A 307 -29.44 1.48 -13.47
N GLY A 308 -28.70 0.77 -12.62
CA GLY A 308 -27.47 0.08 -12.98
C GLY A 308 -27.67 -1.18 -13.81
N ILE A 309 -26.56 -1.76 -14.27
CA ILE A 309 -26.57 -3.04 -14.99
C ILE A 309 -26.71 -4.21 -14.01
N LEU A 310 -27.12 -5.38 -14.52
CA LEU A 310 -27.46 -6.55 -13.70
C LEU A 310 -26.38 -6.91 -12.67
N ASP A 311 -25.11 -6.95 -13.06
CA ASP A 311 -24.01 -7.31 -12.16
C ASP A 311 -23.88 -6.35 -10.97
N VAL A 312 -24.06 -5.05 -11.20
CA VAL A 312 -24.06 -4.05 -10.11
C VAL A 312 -25.26 -4.26 -9.20
N LYS A 313 -26.45 -4.54 -9.77
CA LYS A 313 -27.66 -4.79 -8.98
C LYS A 313 -27.49 -5.96 -8.03
N VAL A 314 -26.94 -7.08 -8.52
CA VAL A 314 -26.72 -8.29 -7.71
C VAL A 314 -25.87 -7.96 -6.49
N GLU A 315 -24.80 -7.20 -6.67
CA GLU A 315 -23.81 -6.94 -5.63
C GLU A 315 -24.30 -5.90 -4.64
N CYS A 316 -25.02 -4.90 -5.13
CA CYS A 316 -25.79 -3.99 -4.30
C CYS A 316 -26.82 -4.73 -3.45
N PHE A 317 -27.53 -5.73 -4.00
CA PHE A 317 -28.44 -6.55 -3.22
C PHE A 317 -27.70 -7.42 -2.20
N ASN A 318 -26.59 -8.06 -2.57
CA ASN A 318 -25.75 -8.83 -1.63
C ASN A 318 -25.36 -7.96 -0.43
N TYR A 319 -24.84 -6.76 -0.68
CA TYR A 319 -24.55 -5.79 0.37
C TYR A 319 -25.77 -5.49 1.24
N LEU A 320 -26.92 -5.18 0.64
CA LEU A 320 -28.13 -4.86 1.40
C LEU A 320 -28.60 -6.04 2.25
N PHE A 321 -28.58 -7.26 1.72
CA PHE A 321 -28.96 -8.47 2.45
C PHE A 321 -27.99 -8.77 3.60
N GLU A 322 -26.68 -8.66 3.37
CA GLU A 322 -25.65 -8.93 4.38
C GLU A 322 -25.64 -7.90 5.51
N THR A 323 -25.89 -6.63 5.20
CA THR A 323 -25.93 -5.55 6.21
C THR A 323 -27.32 -5.33 6.80
N SER A 324 -28.33 -6.09 6.37
CA SER A 324 -29.70 -5.93 6.88
C SER A 324 -29.83 -6.42 8.32
N THR A 325 -30.37 -5.56 9.18
CA THR A 325 -30.89 -5.92 10.48
C THR A 325 -32.35 -6.35 10.35
N LYS A 326 -32.92 -6.93 11.42
CA LYS A 326 -34.35 -7.32 11.43
C LYS A 326 -35.30 -6.15 11.10
N ILE A 327 -34.90 -4.91 11.37
CA ILE A 327 -35.72 -3.71 11.19
C ILE A 327 -35.75 -3.28 9.71
N ASN A 328 -34.61 -3.24 9.04
CA ASN A 328 -34.50 -2.77 7.65
C ASN A 328 -34.64 -3.91 6.60
N MET A 329 -34.74 -5.17 7.05
CA MET A 329 -34.91 -6.32 6.15
C MET A 329 -36.21 -6.23 5.34
N PHE A 330 -37.29 -5.73 5.95
CA PHE A 330 -38.57 -5.57 5.26
C PHE A 330 -38.47 -4.57 4.10
N GLU A 331 -37.82 -3.44 4.33
CA GLU A 331 -37.58 -2.42 3.29
C GLU A 331 -36.74 -2.97 2.14
N THR A 332 -35.70 -3.75 2.47
CA THR A 332 -34.83 -4.41 1.49
C THR A 332 -35.63 -5.41 0.62
N ILE A 333 -36.53 -6.20 1.22
CA ILE A 333 -37.41 -7.13 0.49
C ILE A 333 -38.38 -6.37 -0.44
N LEU A 334 -38.96 -5.27 0.04
CA LEU A 334 -39.86 -4.44 -0.77
C LEU A 334 -39.12 -3.85 -1.98
N LEU A 335 -37.91 -3.32 -1.78
CA LEU A 335 -37.08 -2.81 -2.87
C LEU A 335 -36.77 -3.90 -3.89
N PHE A 336 -36.39 -5.10 -3.43
CA PHE A 336 -36.13 -6.24 -4.31
C PHE A 336 -37.35 -6.61 -5.16
N ARG A 337 -38.53 -6.72 -4.52
CA ARG A 337 -39.80 -6.97 -5.22
C ARG A 337 -40.04 -5.91 -6.30
N ASP A 338 -39.92 -4.64 -5.96
CA ASP A 338 -40.23 -3.54 -6.88
C ASP A 338 -39.28 -3.57 -8.09
N VAL A 339 -37.99 -3.81 -7.87
CA VAL A 339 -36.98 -3.97 -8.93
C VAL A 339 -37.27 -5.19 -9.82
N ALA A 340 -37.67 -6.31 -9.23
CA ALA A 340 -38.03 -7.52 -9.97
C ALA A 340 -39.27 -7.30 -10.86
N THR A 341 -40.29 -6.62 -10.34
CA THR A 341 -41.51 -6.32 -11.12
C THR A 341 -41.26 -5.38 -12.30
N VAL A 342 -40.33 -4.42 -12.15
CA VAL A 342 -39.94 -3.52 -13.24
C VAL A 342 -39.06 -4.25 -14.26
N SER A 343 -38.17 -5.13 -13.80
CA SER A 343 -37.23 -5.86 -14.67
C SER A 343 -37.92 -6.95 -15.50
N GLY A 344 -38.96 -7.61 -14.96
CA GLY A 344 -39.75 -8.62 -15.71
C GLY A 344 -40.75 -8.04 -16.72
N ARG A 345 -40.85 -6.71 -16.83
CA ARG A 345 -41.68 -6.02 -17.84
C ARG A 345 -40.88 -5.55 -19.06
N ARG A 346 -39.57 -5.75 -19.07
CA ARG A 346 -38.68 -5.54 -20.23
C ARG A 346 -38.21 -6.89 -20.73
#